data_AF-A0A2V6FGJ4-F1
#
_entry.id   AF-A0A2V6FGJ4-F1
#
_cell.length_a   1.000
_cell.length_b   1.000
_cell.length_c   1.000
_cell.angle_alpha   90.00
_cell.angle_beta   90.00
_cell.angle_gamma   90.00
#
_symmetry.space_group_name_H-M   'P 1'
#
loop_
_entity.id
_entity.type
_entity.pdbx_description
1 polymer ?
#
loop_
_entity_poly.entity_id
_entity_poly.type
_entity_poly.pdbx_seq_one_letter_code
_entity_poly.pdbx_strand_id
1 'polypeptide(L)'
;MFGFGRHPVEKLDFLVAGAQKSGTTALNYYLTRHPRIALPIKKELHFFDNDDLFAGGNVSYEPLHDMFRPARPGSIAGENTPIYLYWRPALPRIRNYNPEMKFIVILRNPIERAFSQWNMQRLRGNEPFDFVEAVQAEARRIADAAPKQLRKFSYLDRGRYAEQLERAFRLFPRERFLILKYETFRARQREMIDEVFRFLNLTPVRFRAVEAHDIPYSRKIRAEERAAVWEILKSDIGGLETLLEWDCSDWR
;
A
#
# COMPACT_ATOMS: atom_id res chain seq x y z
N MET A 1 18.41 25.71 -17.04
CA MET A 1 17.34 26.12 -17.97
C MET A 1 16.19 25.12 -17.83
N PHE A 2 15.22 25.38 -16.96
CA PHE A 2 14.04 24.53 -16.82
C PHE A 2 13.24 24.61 -18.13
N GLY A 3 13.04 23.48 -18.80
CA GLY A 3 12.28 23.44 -20.06
C GLY A 3 10.92 24.11 -19.89
N PHE A 4 10.57 24.97 -20.85
CA PHE A 4 9.36 25.80 -20.88
C PHE A 4 8.14 25.09 -20.25
N GLY A 5 7.58 25.70 -19.20
CA GLY A 5 6.27 25.33 -18.62
C GLY A 5 6.27 24.35 -17.43
N ARG A 6 7.41 23.88 -16.92
CA ARG A 6 7.38 23.03 -15.71
C ARG A 6 7.02 23.83 -14.44
N HIS A 7 6.25 23.23 -13.53
CA HIS A 7 5.79 23.84 -12.29
C HIS A 7 6.15 22.97 -11.07
N PRO A 8 6.36 23.56 -9.88
CA PRO A 8 6.48 22.81 -8.63
C PRO A 8 5.25 21.95 -8.35
N VAL A 9 5.42 20.83 -7.65
CA VAL A 9 4.30 20.01 -7.19
C VAL A 9 3.81 20.58 -5.86
N GLU A 10 2.65 21.22 -5.85
CA GLU A 10 2.08 21.84 -4.65
C GLU A 10 0.99 20.97 -3.99
N LYS A 11 0.62 19.86 -4.63
CA LYS A 11 -0.43 18.96 -4.15
C LYS A 11 -0.26 17.56 -4.72
N LEU A 12 -0.60 16.52 -3.95
CA LEU A 12 -0.75 15.15 -4.46
C LEU A 12 -2.20 14.86 -4.83
N ASP A 13 -2.40 14.22 -5.97
CA ASP A 13 -3.69 13.82 -6.52
C ASP A 13 -4.06 12.37 -6.17
N PHE A 14 -3.05 11.52 -5.99
CA PHE A 14 -3.27 10.11 -5.66
C PHE A 14 -2.19 9.50 -4.77
N LEU A 15 -2.54 8.41 -4.09
CA LEU A 15 -1.66 7.61 -3.26
C LEU A 15 -1.80 6.13 -3.61
N VAL A 16 -0.67 5.42 -3.76
CA VAL A 16 -0.65 3.96 -3.64
C VAL A 16 -0.52 3.62 -2.16
N ALA A 17 -1.66 3.49 -1.50
CA ALA A 17 -1.77 3.50 -0.04
C ALA A 17 -1.68 2.12 0.61
N GLY A 18 -1.69 1.05 -0.19
CA GLY A 18 -1.54 -0.30 0.34
C GLY A 18 -1.66 -1.41 -0.70
N ALA A 19 -1.50 -2.67 -0.29
CA ALA A 19 -0.91 -3.08 0.98
C ALA A 19 0.58 -3.46 0.81
N GLN A 20 1.36 -3.34 1.88
CA GLN A 20 2.74 -3.80 1.88
C GLN A 20 2.80 -5.30 1.55
N LYS A 21 3.71 -5.68 0.64
CA LYS A 21 3.91 -7.04 0.12
C LYS A 21 2.82 -7.56 -0.83
N SER A 22 2.06 -6.63 -1.43
CA SER A 22 1.00 -6.92 -2.42
C SER A 22 1.31 -6.40 -3.83
N GLY A 23 2.58 -6.24 -4.23
CA GLY A 23 2.94 -5.86 -5.60
C GLY A 23 3.00 -4.34 -5.89
N THR A 24 2.96 -3.48 -4.87
CA THR A 24 3.04 -2.01 -5.04
C THR A 24 4.34 -1.53 -5.71
N THR A 25 5.44 -2.28 -5.61
CA THR A 25 6.69 -1.98 -6.34
C THR A 25 6.54 -2.19 -7.85
N ALA A 26 5.83 -3.24 -8.27
CA ALA A 26 5.53 -3.46 -9.69
C ALA A 26 4.61 -2.34 -10.22
N LEU A 27 3.59 -1.96 -9.46
CA LEU A 27 2.74 -0.81 -9.83
C LEU A 27 3.57 0.49 -9.95
N ASN A 28 4.47 0.76 -9.00
CA ASN A 28 5.37 1.93 -9.06
C ASN A 28 6.19 1.98 -10.35
N TYR A 29 6.68 0.83 -10.83
CA TYR A 29 7.43 0.73 -12.07
C TYR A 29 6.63 1.24 -13.27
N TYR A 30 5.34 0.92 -13.36
CA TYR A 30 4.47 1.40 -14.43
C TYR A 30 4.10 2.87 -14.28
N LEU A 31 3.78 3.31 -13.05
CA LEU A 31 3.45 4.71 -12.77
C LEU A 31 4.61 5.67 -13.12
N THR A 32 5.86 5.30 -12.83
CA THR A 32 7.05 6.12 -13.18
C THR A 32 7.25 6.33 -14.68
N ARG A 33 6.60 5.54 -15.53
CA ARG A 33 6.74 5.61 -17.00
C ARG A 33 5.61 6.37 -17.67
N HIS A 34 4.54 6.69 -16.95
CA HIS A 34 3.47 7.48 -17.51
C HIS A 34 3.92 8.94 -17.67
N PRO A 35 3.87 9.55 -18.87
CA PRO A 35 4.44 10.88 -19.12
C PRO A 35 3.72 12.02 -18.39
N ARG A 36 2.53 11.74 -17.86
CA ARG A 36 1.67 12.66 -17.10
C ARG A 36 1.62 12.38 -15.59
N ILE A 37 2.48 11.49 -15.08
CA ILE A 37 2.56 11.23 -13.64
C ILE A 37 3.90 11.76 -13.11
N ALA A 38 3.83 12.59 -12.09
CA ALA A 38 4.97 12.97 -11.27
C ALA A 38 4.99 12.08 -10.02
N LEU A 39 6.11 11.39 -9.80
CA LEU A 39 6.39 10.64 -8.58
C LEU A 39 7.61 11.25 -7.89
N PRO A 40 7.74 11.08 -6.57
CA PRO A 40 8.87 11.63 -5.85
C PRO A 40 10.19 10.97 -6.25
N ILE A 41 11.29 11.70 -6.02
CA ILE A 41 12.67 11.24 -6.26
C ILE A 41 12.98 9.98 -5.43
N LYS A 42 12.37 9.88 -4.24
CA LYS A 42 12.47 8.74 -3.33
C LYS A 42 11.10 8.07 -3.19
N LYS A 43 11.06 6.75 -3.32
CA LYS A 43 9.85 5.95 -3.05
C LYS A 43 9.60 5.84 -1.53
N GLU A 44 8.34 5.70 -1.13
CA GLU A 44 7.90 5.53 0.26
C GLU A 44 8.35 6.71 1.13
N LEU A 45 7.67 7.85 0.95
CA LEU A 45 8.00 9.10 1.64
C LEU A 45 7.70 9.06 3.13
N HIS A 46 6.76 8.22 3.56
CA HIS A 46 6.35 8.11 4.96
C HIS A 46 5.98 9.45 5.60
N PHE A 47 5.26 10.30 4.85
CA PHE A 47 4.85 11.61 5.32
C PHE A 47 3.64 11.48 6.25
N PHE A 48 2.53 10.92 5.76
CA PHE A 48 1.27 10.87 6.52
C PHE A 48 1.26 9.87 7.68
N ASP A 49 2.24 8.96 7.75
CA ASP A 49 2.43 8.00 8.83
C ASP A 49 3.61 8.36 9.76
N ASN A 50 4.17 9.57 9.64
CA ASN A 50 5.15 10.10 10.58
C ASN A 50 4.46 10.98 11.62
N ASP A 51 4.35 10.50 12.85
CA ASP A 51 3.61 11.19 13.91
C ASP A 51 4.30 12.48 14.37
N ASP A 52 5.62 12.55 14.29
CA ASP A 52 6.40 13.73 14.72
C ASP A 52 6.09 14.95 13.85
N LEU A 53 5.90 14.75 12.53
CA LEU A 53 5.52 15.82 11.60
C LEU A 53 4.14 16.43 11.89
N PHE A 54 3.28 15.71 12.60
CA PHE A 54 1.89 16.09 12.86
C PHE A 54 1.61 16.45 14.32
N ALA A 55 2.61 16.38 15.21
CA ALA A 55 2.44 16.62 16.65
C ALA A 55 2.11 18.09 16.97
N GLY A 56 2.58 19.05 16.15
CA GLY A 56 2.48 20.49 16.42
C GLY A 56 1.24 21.22 15.91
N GLY A 57 0.26 20.52 15.30
CA GLY A 57 -1.00 21.10 14.80
C GLY A 57 -0.88 21.88 13.47
N ASN A 58 0.18 22.66 13.28
CA ASN A 58 0.51 23.32 12.02
C ASN A 58 1.50 22.49 11.21
N VAL A 59 0.98 21.77 10.22
CA VAL A 59 1.78 20.87 9.38
C VAL A 59 2.26 21.62 8.13
N SER A 60 3.58 21.74 7.95
CA SER A 60 4.14 22.15 6.66
C SER A 60 4.19 20.97 5.70
N TYR A 61 3.67 21.17 4.49
CA TYR A 61 3.73 20.20 3.40
C TYR A 61 4.89 20.44 2.43
N GLU A 62 5.68 21.51 2.61
CA GLU A 62 6.85 21.79 1.76
C GLU A 62 7.83 20.61 1.72
N PRO A 63 8.16 19.93 2.85
CA PRO A 63 9.04 18.76 2.81
C PRO A 63 8.48 17.58 2.00
N LEU A 64 7.15 17.50 1.83
CA LEU A 64 6.51 16.52 0.95
C LEU A 64 6.69 16.91 -0.51
N HIS A 65 6.45 18.18 -0.82
CA HIS A 65 6.49 18.76 -2.17
C HIS A 65 7.90 18.84 -2.76
N ASP A 66 8.90 19.17 -1.94
CA ASP A 66 10.31 19.26 -2.33
C ASP A 66 10.91 17.91 -2.75
N MET A 67 10.22 16.81 -2.47
CA MET A 67 10.61 15.48 -2.94
C MET A 67 10.32 15.27 -4.43
N PHE A 68 9.72 16.23 -5.13
CA PHE A 68 9.36 16.15 -6.54
C PHE A 68 10.25 17.05 -7.39
N ARG A 69 10.58 16.56 -8.59
CA ARG A 69 11.10 17.44 -9.64
C ARG A 69 9.93 18.25 -10.22
N PRO A 70 10.15 19.49 -10.71
CA PRO A 70 9.11 20.25 -11.37
C PRO A 70 8.40 19.44 -12.46
N ALA A 71 7.07 19.36 -12.35
CA ALA A 71 6.20 18.56 -13.19
C ALA A 71 5.88 19.27 -14.50
N ARG A 72 5.53 18.51 -15.55
CA ARG A 72 5.08 19.08 -16.84
C ARG A 72 3.66 19.62 -16.69
N PRO A 73 3.24 20.64 -17.47
CA PRO A 73 1.86 21.15 -17.45
C PRO A 73 0.83 20.03 -17.55
N GLY A 74 -0.12 19.99 -16.60
CA GLY A 74 -1.21 19.01 -16.52
C GLY A 74 -0.79 17.56 -16.22
N SER A 75 0.41 17.36 -15.68
CA SER A 75 0.72 16.13 -14.94
C SER A 75 -0.06 16.09 -13.63
N ILE A 76 -0.40 14.88 -13.16
CA ILE A 76 -0.85 14.64 -11.80
C ILE A 76 0.34 14.17 -10.95
N ALA A 77 0.31 14.43 -9.65
CA ALA A 77 1.32 13.97 -8.71
C ALA A 77 0.77 12.88 -7.78
N GLY A 78 1.61 11.91 -7.44
CA GLY A 78 1.26 10.94 -6.42
C GLY A 78 2.49 10.37 -5.74
N GLU A 79 2.26 9.57 -4.71
CA GLU A 79 3.33 8.82 -4.07
C GLU A 79 2.88 7.41 -3.67
N ASN A 80 3.83 6.58 -3.26
CA ASN A 80 3.60 5.18 -2.94
C ASN A 80 4.21 4.84 -1.59
N THR A 81 3.38 4.92 -0.54
CA THR A 81 3.67 4.46 0.81
C THR A 81 2.60 3.43 1.25
N PRO A 82 2.85 2.12 1.07
CA PRO A 82 1.83 1.07 1.23
C PRO A 82 1.27 0.85 2.64
N ILE A 83 1.76 1.57 3.64
CA ILE A 83 1.29 1.45 5.03
C ILE A 83 0.18 2.46 5.35
N TYR A 84 -0.07 3.46 4.49
CA TYR A 84 -1.05 4.51 4.79
C TYR A 84 -2.47 4.02 5.03
N LEU A 85 -2.93 2.99 4.31
CA LEU A 85 -4.26 2.43 4.56
C LEU A 85 -4.36 1.82 5.96
N TYR A 86 -3.28 1.19 6.42
CA TYR A 86 -3.18 0.53 7.72
C TYR A 86 -2.97 1.52 8.87
N TRP A 87 -2.12 2.54 8.68
CA TRP A 87 -1.74 3.48 9.72
C TRP A 87 -2.92 4.37 10.13
N ARG A 88 -3.50 4.11 11.32
CA ARG A 88 -4.77 4.73 11.75
C ARG A 88 -4.79 6.27 11.61
N PRO A 89 -3.75 7.02 12.01
CA PRO A 89 -3.71 8.48 11.83
C PRO A 89 -3.57 8.97 10.38
N ALA A 90 -3.11 8.13 9.44
CA ALA A 90 -2.75 8.60 8.10
C ALA A 90 -3.97 9.07 7.28
N LEU A 91 -5.08 8.33 7.30
CA LEU A 91 -6.26 8.69 6.49
C LEU A 91 -6.88 10.05 6.90
N PRO A 92 -7.08 10.38 8.18
CA PRO A 92 -7.48 11.73 8.59
C PRO A 92 -6.51 12.82 8.14
N ARG A 93 -5.19 12.58 8.27
CA ARG A 93 -4.15 13.52 7.83
C ARG A 93 -4.20 13.76 6.32
N ILE A 94 -4.40 12.69 5.55
CA ILE A 94 -4.56 12.75 4.09
C ILE A 94 -5.84 13.52 3.74
N ARG A 95 -6.94 13.34 4.46
CA ARG A 95 -8.21 14.05 4.22
C ARG A 95 -8.05 15.55 4.44
N ASN A 96 -7.35 15.93 5.51
CA ASN A 96 -7.06 17.34 5.82
C ASN A 96 -6.16 17.98 4.74
N TYR A 97 -5.22 17.21 4.18
CA TYR A 97 -4.36 17.66 3.09
C TYR A 97 -5.10 17.77 1.75
N ASN A 98 -5.83 16.72 1.37
CA ASN A 98 -6.58 16.67 0.12
C ASN A 98 -7.84 15.78 0.29
N PRO A 99 -9.03 16.36 0.46
CA PRO A 99 -10.28 15.58 0.56
C PRO A 99 -10.64 14.86 -0.74
N GLU A 100 -10.07 15.30 -1.87
CA GLU A 100 -10.31 14.74 -3.21
C GLU A 100 -9.32 13.63 -3.59
N MET A 101 -8.45 13.23 -2.65
CA MET A 101 -7.39 12.25 -2.87
C MET A 101 -7.92 10.94 -3.47
N LYS A 102 -7.26 10.44 -4.52
CA LYS A 102 -7.50 9.09 -5.04
C LYS A 102 -6.56 8.08 -4.39
N PHE A 103 -7.06 6.88 -4.12
CA PHE A 103 -6.33 5.80 -3.47
C PHE A 103 -6.30 4.59 -4.39
N ILE A 104 -5.10 4.07 -4.62
CA ILE A 104 -4.89 2.78 -5.27
C ILE A 104 -4.41 1.80 -4.20
N VAL A 105 -5.11 0.68 -4.07
CA VAL A 105 -4.84 -0.34 -3.07
C VAL A 105 -4.76 -1.69 -3.76
N ILE A 106 -3.66 -2.42 -3.60
CA ILE A 106 -3.54 -3.81 -4.03
C ILE A 106 -3.59 -4.71 -2.80
N LEU A 107 -4.58 -5.61 -2.74
CA LEU A 107 -4.76 -6.56 -1.66
C LEU A 107 -4.33 -7.95 -2.12
N ARG A 108 -3.46 -8.60 -1.35
CA ARG A 108 -3.01 -9.99 -1.55
C ARG A 108 -3.60 -10.85 -0.47
N ASN A 109 -3.78 -12.15 -0.73
CA ASN A 109 -4.07 -13.15 0.31
C ASN A 109 -3.30 -12.79 1.61
N PRO A 110 -3.99 -12.48 2.71
CA PRO A 110 -3.37 -11.86 3.87
C PRO A 110 -2.40 -12.83 4.58
N ILE A 111 -2.58 -14.14 4.42
CA ILE A 111 -1.66 -15.19 4.91
C ILE A 111 -0.33 -15.12 4.14
N GLU A 112 -0.42 -15.12 2.81
CA GLU A 112 0.74 -15.01 1.91
C GLU A 112 1.47 -13.67 2.08
N ARG A 113 0.72 -12.60 2.32
CA ARG A 113 1.25 -11.26 2.65
C ARG A 113 2.03 -11.28 3.98
N ALA A 114 1.45 -11.88 5.02
CA ALA A 114 2.09 -12.04 6.32
C ALA A 114 3.40 -12.84 6.20
N PHE A 115 3.36 -13.98 5.51
CA PHE A 115 4.53 -14.82 5.25
C PHE A 115 5.62 -14.07 4.46
N SER A 116 5.22 -13.26 3.48
CA SER A 116 6.14 -12.41 2.71
C SER A 116 6.80 -11.32 3.57
N GLN A 117 6.08 -10.73 4.52
CA GLN A 117 6.64 -9.76 5.46
C GLN A 117 7.57 -10.43 6.47
N TRP A 118 7.19 -11.59 7.01
CA TRP A 118 8.04 -12.39 7.91
C TRP A 118 9.38 -12.74 7.24
N ASN A 119 9.35 -13.26 6.01
CA ASN A 119 10.58 -13.54 5.25
C ASN A 119 11.44 -12.28 5.05
N MET A 120 10.81 -11.14 4.76
CA MET A 120 11.53 -9.86 4.63
C MET A 120 12.22 -9.45 5.94
N GLN A 121 11.59 -9.68 7.11
CA GLN A 121 12.21 -9.37 8.40
C GLN A 121 13.31 -10.38 8.78
N ARG A 122 13.15 -11.66 8.42
CA ARG A 122 14.22 -12.68 8.55
C ARG A 122 15.45 -12.28 7.74
N LEU A 123 15.28 -11.92 6.46
CA LEU A 123 16.37 -11.47 5.59
C LEU A 123 17.08 -10.20 6.10
N ARG A 124 16.38 -9.35 6.85
CA ARG A 124 16.93 -8.14 7.48
C ARG A 124 17.55 -8.40 8.86
N GLY A 125 17.53 -9.64 9.36
CA GLY A 125 18.03 -9.99 10.69
C GLY A 125 17.17 -9.49 11.86
N ASN A 126 15.93 -9.06 11.58
CA ASN A 126 15.04 -8.48 12.60
C ASN A 126 14.11 -9.50 13.26
N GLU A 127 13.90 -10.66 12.65
CA GLU A 127 12.94 -11.66 13.13
C GLU A 127 13.66 -12.90 13.64
N PRO A 128 13.72 -13.14 14.96
CA PRO A 128 14.32 -14.36 15.49
C PRO A 128 13.40 -15.58 15.39
N PHE A 129 12.07 -15.40 15.41
CA PHE A 129 11.10 -16.49 15.52
C PHE A 129 10.74 -17.14 14.18
N ASP A 130 10.29 -18.40 14.23
CA ASP A 130 9.64 -19.02 13.08
C ASP A 130 8.27 -18.37 12.82
N PHE A 131 7.64 -18.66 11.68
CA PHE A 131 6.49 -17.90 11.20
C PHE A 131 5.29 -17.88 12.17
N VAL A 132 4.86 -19.03 12.68
CA VAL A 132 3.70 -19.12 13.59
C VAL A 132 4.00 -18.46 14.94
N GLU A 133 5.21 -18.67 15.47
CA GLU A 133 5.66 -18.03 16.71
C GLU A 133 5.72 -16.50 16.57
N ALA A 134 6.23 -16.00 15.43
CA ALA A 134 6.29 -14.57 15.12
C ALA A 134 4.89 -13.93 15.07
N VAL A 135 3.93 -14.65 14.47
CA VAL A 135 2.53 -14.28 14.41
C VAL A 135 1.89 -14.27 15.81
N GLN A 136 2.11 -15.30 16.62
CA GLN A 136 1.57 -15.37 17.99
C GLN A 136 2.16 -14.31 18.92
N ALA A 137 3.43 -13.95 18.72
CA ALA A 137 4.11 -12.91 19.48
C ALA A 137 3.68 -11.47 19.08
N GLU A 138 2.97 -11.29 17.97
CA GLU A 138 2.64 -9.99 17.39
C GLU A 138 1.89 -9.08 18.36
N ALA A 139 0.81 -9.56 18.99
CA ALA A 139 -0.01 -8.75 19.88
C ALA A 139 0.80 -8.19 21.06
N ARG A 140 1.63 -9.04 21.67
CA ARG A 140 2.55 -8.64 22.75
C ARG A 140 3.58 -7.63 22.26
N ARG A 141 4.24 -7.89 21.12
CA ARG A 141 5.25 -6.99 20.54
C ARG A 141 4.67 -5.62 20.22
N ILE A 142 3.42 -5.56 19.74
CA ILE A 142 2.73 -4.31 19.46
C ILE A 142 2.49 -3.54 20.78
N ALA A 143 2.01 -4.21 21.82
CA ALA A 143 1.76 -3.58 23.12
C ALA A 143 3.04 -2.99 23.74
N ASP A 144 4.18 -3.68 23.61
CA ASP A 144 5.43 -3.31 24.27
C ASP A 144 6.12 -2.07 23.64
N ALA A 145 5.87 -1.73 22.37
CA ALA A 145 6.59 -0.64 21.69
C ALA A 145 5.85 0.00 20.49
N ALA A 146 4.54 0.17 20.59
CA ALA A 146 3.77 0.95 19.64
C ALA A 146 4.26 2.43 19.59
N PRO A 147 4.24 3.09 18.41
CA PRO A 147 3.81 2.57 17.12
C PRO A 147 4.99 2.04 16.28
N LYS A 148 6.24 2.12 16.77
CA LYS A 148 7.45 1.69 16.04
C LYS A 148 7.38 0.21 15.63
N GLN A 149 6.84 -0.65 16.50
CA GLN A 149 6.69 -2.08 16.21
C GLN A 149 5.67 -2.37 15.11
N LEU A 150 4.64 -1.52 14.97
CA LEU A 150 3.64 -1.68 13.91
C LEU A 150 4.28 -1.62 12.53
N ARG A 151 5.39 -0.89 12.33
CA ARG A 151 6.08 -0.86 11.02
C ARG A 151 6.73 -2.20 10.68
N LYS A 152 7.23 -2.92 11.68
CA LYS A 152 8.08 -4.11 11.49
C LYS A 152 7.31 -5.43 11.62
N PHE A 153 6.52 -5.58 12.68
CA PHE A 153 6.00 -6.87 13.13
C PHE A 153 4.47 -7.01 13.05
N SER A 154 3.77 -6.11 12.34
CA SER A 154 2.34 -6.29 12.04
C SER A 154 2.15 -7.29 10.89
N TYR A 155 2.19 -8.58 11.20
CA TYR A 155 2.02 -9.66 10.23
C TYR A 155 0.54 -9.99 10.02
N LEU A 156 -0.27 -10.08 11.07
CA LEU A 156 -1.70 -10.33 10.99
C LEU A 156 -2.50 -9.04 10.98
N ASP A 157 -2.19 -8.09 11.86
CA ASP A 157 -3.00 -6.88 12.05
C ASP A 157 -3.09 -6.06 10.75
N ARG A 158 -1.97 -5.97 10.02
CA ARG A 158 -1.92 -5.32 8.70
C ARG A 158 -2.65 -6.09 7.60
N GLY A 159 -2.91 -7.37 7.81
CA GLY A 159 -3.70 -8.22 6.91
C GLY A 159 -5.21 -8.13 7.14
N ARG A 160 -5.68 -7.44 8.19
CA ARG A 160 -7.11 -7.20 8.46
C ARG A 160 -7.64 -6.07 7.58
N TYR A 161 -7.98 -6.38 6.34
CA TYR A 161 -8.26 -5.37 5.32
C TYR A 161 -9.67 -4.79 5.43
N ALA A 162 -10.66 -5.58 5.86
CA ALA A 162 -12.04 -5.11 5.94
C ALA A 162 -12.15 -3.91 6.88
N GLU A 163 -11.60 -4.04 8.10
CA GLU A 163 -11.58 -2.95 9.08
C GLU A 163 -10.84 -1.69 8.59
N GLN A 164 -9.77 -1.87 7.82
CA GLN A 164 -8.99 -0.77 7.25
C GLN A 164 -9.79 -0.02 6.17
N LEU A 165 -10.48 -0.74 5.30
CA LEU A 165 -11.30 -0.17 4.23
C LEU A 165 -12.56 0.49 4.76
N GLU A 166 -13.25 -0.12 5.73
CA GLU A 166 -14.40 0.51 6.39
C GLU A 166 -14.04 1.87 7.00
N ARG A 167 -12.88 1.96 7.68
CA ARG A 167 -12.37 3.24 8.19
C ARG A 167 -12.12 4.23 7.05
N ALA A 168 -11.57 3.77 5.94
CA ALA A 168 -11.31 4.62 4.79
C ALA A 168 -12.59 5.14 4.15
N PHE A 169 -13.62 4.30 3.99
CA PHE A 169 -14.90 4.66 3.41
C PHE A 169 -15.76 5.58 4.30
N ARG A 170 -15.52 5.58 5.62
CA ARG A 170 -16.09 6.61 6.51
C ARG A 170 -15.48 8.00 6.30
N LEU A 171 -14.27 8.08 5.74
CA LEU A 171 -13.54 9.34 5.56
C LEU A 171 -13.60 9.88 4.14
N PHE A 172 -13.68 9.00 3.15
CA PHE A 172 -13.68 9.32 1.74
C PHE A 172 -14.77 8.52 1.02
N PRO A 173 -15.40 9.09 -0.01
CA PRO A 173 -16.40 8.35 -0.79
C PRO A 173 -15.73 7.18 -1.55
N ARG A 174 -16.47 6.09 -1.75
CA ARG A 174 -15.96 4.80 -2.25
C ARG A 174 -15.27 4.91 -3.62
N GLU A 175 -15.71 5.86 -4.44
CA GLU A 175 -15.22 6.17 -5.79
C GLU A 175 -13.81 6.76 -5.77
N ARG A 176 -13.31 7.18 -4.60
CA ARG A 176 -11.90 7.57 -4.42
C ARG A 176 -10.97 6.38 -4.31
N PHE A 177 -11.47 5.14 -4.31
CA PHE A 177 -10.64 3.95 -4.13
C PHE A 177 -10.73 3.01 -5.34
N LEU A 178 -9.58 2.78 -5.98
CA LEU A 178 -9.37 1.62 -6.83
C LEU A 178 -8.72 0.52 -5.99
N ILE A 179 -9.45 -0.58 -5.81
CA ILE A 179 -9.00 -1.72 -5.02
C ILE A 179 -8.79 -2.89 -5.98
N LEU A 180 -7.57 -3.40 -6.04
CA LEU A 180 -7.14 -4.45 -6.95
C LEU A 180 -6.80 -5.71 -6.17
N LYS A 181 -7.31 -6.85 -6.64
CA LYS A 181 -6.89 -8.16 -6.13
C LYS A 181 -5.53 -8.53 -6.72
N TYR A 182 -4.57 -8.90 -5.87
CA TYR A 182 -3.18 -9.18 -6.28
C TYR A 182 -3.09 -10.27 -7.33
N GLU A 183 -3.87 -11.34 -7.17
CA GLU A 183 -3.88 -12.48 -8.08
C GLU A 183 -4.31 -12.04 -9.49
N THR A 184 -5.35 -11.20 -9.58
CA THR A 184 -5.80 -10.57 -10.85
C THR A 184 -4.76 -9.60 -11.39
N PHE A 185 -4.17 -8.77 -10.53
CA PHE A 185 -3.08 -7.85 -10.90
C PHE A 185 -1.87 -8.59 -11.49
N ARG A 186 -1.54 -9.77 -10.98
CA ARG A 186 -0.46 -10.59 -11.50
C ARG A 186 -0.84 -11.26 -12.82
N ALA A 187 -2.04 -11.84 -12.90
CA ALA A 187 -2.48 -12.61 -14.07
C ALA A 187 -2.84 -11.72 -15.27
N ARG A 188 -3.41 -10.53 -15.03
CA ARG A 188 -3.91 -9.60 -16.06
C ARG A 188 -3.26 -8.23 -15.94
N GLN A 189 -1.94 -8.20 -15.73
CA GLN A 189 -1.20 -6.99 -15.37
C GLN A 189 -1.46 -5.81 -16.31
N ARG A 190 -1.49 -6.03 -17.62
CA ARG A 190 -1.74 -4.97 -18.60
C ARG A 190 -3.11 -4.32 -18.40
N GLU A 191 -4.15 -5.14 -18.30
CA GLU A 191 -5.54 -4.67 -18.12
C GLU A 191 -5.68 -3.86 -16.83
N MET A 192 -5.07 -4.35 -15.75
CA MET A 192 -5.13 -3.70 -14.43
C MET A 192 -4.33 -2.41 -14.39
N ILE A 193 -3.21 -2.30 -15.12
CA ILE A 193 -2.48 -1.04 -15.27
C ILE A 193 -3.27 -0.03 -16.11
N ASP A 194 -3.93 -0.46 -17.18
CA ASP A 194 -4.81 0.40 -17.96
C ASP A 194 -5.99 0.91 -17.12
N GLU A 195 -6.52 0.07 -16.23
CA GLU A 195 -7.54 0.45 -15.25
C GLU A 195 -7.04 1.49 -14.24
N VAL A 196 -5.82 1.32 -13.72
CA VAL A 196 -5.18 2.34 -12.88
C VAL A 196 -5.10 3.68 -13.61
N PHE A 197 -4.67 3.71 -14.87
CA PHE A 197 -4.59 4.97 -15.61
C PHE A 197 -5.97 5.59 -15.84
N ARG A 198 -6.96 4.79 -16.24
CA ARG A 198 -8.35 5.25 -16.39
C ARG A 198 -8.90 5.81 -15.08
N PHE A 199 -8.68 5.13 -13.96
CA PHE A 199 -9.07 5.60 -12.63
C PHE A 199 -8.40 6.93 -12.28
N LEU A 200 -7.15 7.14 -12.70
CA LEU A 200 -6.44 8.41 -12.55
C LEU A 200 -6.82 9.47 -13.61
N ASN A 201 -7.83 9.21 -14.46
CA ASN A 201 -8.25 10.06 -15.58
C ASN A 201 -7.12 10.30 -16.61
N LEU A 202 -6.30 9.28 -16.85
CA LEU A 202 -5.20 9.30 -17.80
C LEU A 202 -5.44 8.31 -18.94
N THR A 203 -4.99 8.68 -20.13
CA THR A 203 -4.99 7.78 -21.28
C THR A 203 -3.98 6.65 -21.05
N PRO A 204 -4.39 5.37 -21.16
CA PRO A 204 -3.46 4.26 -21.04
C PRO A 204 -2.32 4.33 -22.07
N VAL A 205 -1.13 3.94 -21.64
CA VAL A 205 0.10 3.95 -22.45
C VAL A 205 0.72 2.57 -22.43
N ARG A 206 1.27 2.15 -23.57
CA ARG A 206 1.84 0.82 -23.73
C ARG A 206 3.25 0.77 -23.15
N PHE A 207 3.51 -0.22 -22.32
CA PHE A 207 4.85 -0.52 -21.79
C PHE A 207 5.22 -1.96 -22.06
N ARG A 208 6.53 -2.24 -22.10
CA ARG A 208 7.03 -3.60 -22.02
C ARG A 208 6.68 -4.15 -20.63
N ALA A 209 6.04 -5.31 -20.59
CA ALA A 209 5.80 -6.01 -19.34
C ALA A 209 7.15 -6.34 -18.69
N VAL A 210 7.23 -6.21 -17.37
CA VAL A 210 8.38 -6.67 -16.60
C VAL A 210 7.93 -7.82 -15.72
N GLU A 211 8.76 -8.86 -15.69
CA GLU A 211 8.55 -9.99 -14.79
C GLU A 211 8.55 -9.50 -13.34
N ALA A 212 7.64 -10.06 -12.55
CA ALA A 212 7.62 -9.79 -11.12
C ALA A 212 8.95 -10.23 -10.50
N HIS A 213 9.54 -9.38 -9.66
CA HIS A 213 10.67 -9.78 -8.82
C HIS A 213 10.17 -10.76 -7.75
N ASP A 214 10.16 -12.05 -8.09
CA ASP A 214 10.00 -13.11 -7.12
C ASP A 214 11.35 -13.35 -6.43
N ILE A 215 11.50 -12.81 -5.22
CA ILE A 215 12.60 -13.17 -4.35
C ILE A 215 12.26 -14.55 -3.78
N PRO A 216 13.02 -15.62 -4.12
CA PRO A 216 12.76 -16.94 -3.58
C PRO A 216 12.92 -16.91 -2.06
N TYR A 217 11.92 -17.42 -1.35
CA TYR A 217 11.98 -17.58 0.10
C TYR A 217 12.80 -18.81 0.45
N SER A 218 13.39 -18.83 1.65
CA SER A 218 14.15 -19.99 2.14
C SER A 218 13.30 -21.26 2.20
N ARG A 219 11.99 -21.11 2.40
CA ARG A 219 11.00 -22.18 2.34
C ARG A 219 9.63 -21.66 1.94
N LYS A 220 8.76 -22.59 1.54
CA LYS A 220 7.31 -22.35 1.40
C LYS A 220 6.63 -22.36 2.78
N ILE A 221 5.47 -21.71 2.86
CA ILE A 221 4.57 -21.85 4.01
C ILE A 221 4.07 -23.30 4.09
N ARG A 222 4.03 -23.86 5.31
CA ARG A 222 3.51 -25.22 5.54
C ARG A 222 1.99 -25.20 5.67
N ALA A 223 1.34 -26.33 5.40
CA ALA A 223 -0.13 -26.40 5.35
C ALA A 223 -0.76 -26.08 6.72
N GLU A 224 -0.16 -26.58 7.80
CA GLU A 224 -0.54 -26.33 9.18
C GLU A 224 -0.38 -24.85 9.58
N GLU A 225 0.68 -24.19 9.10
CA GLU A 225 0.90 -22.75 9.36
C GLU A 225 -0.13 -21.90 8.63
N ARG A 226 -0.44 -22.26 7.37
CA ARG A 226 -1.49 -21.62 6.59
C ARG A 226 -2.84 -21.77 7.29
N ALA A 227 -3.22 -22.99 7.69
CA ALA A 227 -4.48 -23.26 8.36
C ALA A 227 -4.60 -22.47 9.68
N ALA A 228 -3.54 -22.45 10.50
CA ALA A 228 -3.53 -21.70 11.76
C ALA A 228 -3.73 -20.20 11.57
N VAL A 229 -3.10 -19.59 10.54
CA VAL A 229 -3.27 -18.17 10.24
C VAL A 229 -4.64 -17.89 9.58
N TRP A 230 -5.11 -18.80 8.73
CA TRP A 230 -6.45 -18.69 8.12
C TRP A 230 -7.54 -18.62 9.19
N GLU A 231 -7.48 -19.50 10.20
CA GLU A 231 -8.44 -19.51 11.32
C GLU A 231 -8.56 -18.14 12.02
N ILE A 232 -7.46 -17.39 12.11
CA ILE A 232 -7.42 -16.07 12.74
C ILE A 232 -8.02 -14.99 11.83
N LEU A 233 -7.83 -15.11 10.51
CA LEU A 233 -8.19 -14.10 9.52
C LEU A 233 -9.51 -14.36 8.80
N LYS A 234 -10.09 -15.57 8.90
CA LYS A 234 -11.28 -15.98 8.14
C LYS A 234 -12.47 -15.03 8.30
N SER A 235 -12.64 -14.45 9.48
CA SER A 235 -13.71 -13.47 9.73
C SER A 235 -13.49 -12.17 8.95
N ASP A 236 -12.27 -11.62 8.96
CA ASP A 236 -11.94 -10.42 8.18
C ASP A 236 -11.99 -10.69 6.68
N ILE A 237 -11.54 -11.87 6.22
CA ILE A 237 -11.66 -12.29 4.82
C ILE A 237 -13.12 -12.32 4.38
N GLY A 238 -14.02 -12.93 5.17
CA GLY A 238 -15.46 -12.94 4.86
C GLY A 238 -16.09 -11.53 4.88
N GLY A 239 -15.63 -10.67 5.80
CA GLY A 239 -16.01 -9.26 5.82
C GLY A 239 -15.57 -8.53 4.55
N LEU A 240 -14.37 -8.81 4.06
CA LEU A 240 -13.84 -8.24 2.82
C LEU A 240 -14.60 -8.75 1.58
N GLU A 241 -14.93 -10.04 1.52
CA GLU A 241 -15.77 -10.62 0.45
C GLU A 241 -17.09 -9.88 0.35
N THR A 242 -17.73 -9.62 1.50
CA THR A 242 -18.98 -8.85 1.57
C THR A 242 -18.77 -7.38 1.16
N LEU A 243 -17.72 -6.74 1.68
CA LEU A 243 -17.46 -5.31 1.48
C LEU A 243 -17.11 -4.96 0.02
N LEU A 244 -16.44 -5.87 -0.69
CA LEU A 244 -15.94 -5.65 -2.04
C LEU A 244 -16.65 -6.47 -3.12
N GLU A 245 -17.59 -7.33 -2.72
CA GLU A 245 -18.24 -8.30 -3.61
C GLU A 245 -17.21 -9.17 -4.34
N TRP A 246 -16.16 -9.58 -3.62
CA TRP A 246 -15.08 -10.40 -4.14
C TRP A 246 -15.29 -11.88 -3.80
N ASP A 247 -14.86 -12.75 -4.70
CA ASP A 247 -14.56 -14.16 -4.38
C ASP A 247 -13.14 -14.23 -3.81
N CYS A 248 -13.00 -14.60 -2.53
CA CYS A 248 -11.70 -14.85 -1.88
C CYS A 248 -11.54 -16.33 -1.51
N SER A 249 -12.19 -17.26 -2.23
CA SER A 249 -12.04 -18.70 -2.00
C SER A 249 -10.61 -19.21 -2.16
N ASP A 250 -9.83 -18.58 -3.04
CA ASP A 250 -8.38 -18.81 -3.22
C ASP A 250 -7.51 -18.27 -2.06
N TRP A 251 -8.12 -17.54 -1.12
CA TRP A 251 -7.45 -17.05 0.08
C TRP A 251 -7.59 -17.96 1.29
N ARG A 252 -8.30 -19.09 1.12
CA ARG A 252 -8.48 -20.12 2.13
C ARG A 252 -7.24 -20.99 2.34
#